data_AF-A0A412CK66-F1
#
_entry.id   AF-A0A412CK66-F1
#
_cell.length_a   1.000
_cell.length_b   1.000
_cell.length_c   1.000
_cell.angle_alpha   90.00
_cell.angle_beta   90.00
_cell.angle_gamma   90.00
#
_symmetry.space_group_name_H-M   'P 1'
#
loop_
_entity.id
_entity.type
_entity.pdbx_description
1 polymer ?
#
loop_
_entity_poly.entity_id
_entity_poly.type
_entity_poly.pdbx_seq_one_letter_code
_entity_poly.pdbx_strand_id
1 'polypeptide(L)'
;MEKVLNNQQVRPGSATQFMHAIFSSDDEMLTFYLTLNRFINPSSYLVERSDGRRLEDLANVLRNNMAAFEAVHNYKNISVKDVVRGFGMHMMNTQVSNAKRLQSADIVGSFIDCIVNTTKNTWQFKQMYLVNYIHLENVKYLQKRLNTESDEENSSKALI
;
A
#
# COMPACT_ATOMS: atom_id res chain seq x y z
N MET A 1 14.96 -44.75 -5.49
CA MET A 1 13.64 -44.11 -5.34
C MET A 1 13.85 -42.63 -5.58
N GLU A 2 13.75 -42.20 -6.84
CA GLU A 2 13.94 -40.80 -7.24
C GLU A 2 12.74 -39.98 -6.77
N LYS A 3 12.98 -38.94 -5.98
CA LYS A 3 11.98 -37.92 -5.69
C LYS A 3 11.68 -37.19 -6.98
N VAL A 4 10.52 -37.47 -7.58
CA VAL A 4 9.97 -36.65 -8.65
C VAL A 4 9.67 -35.28 -8.04
N LEU A 5 10.59 -34.34 -8.24
CA LEU A 5 10.35 -32.93 -7.99
C LEU A 5 9.28 -32.50 -8.97
N ASN A 6 8.06 -32.26 -8.48
CA ASN A 6 6.96 -31.73 -9.24
C ASN A 6 7.26 -30.26 -9.59
N ASN A 7 8.13 -30.05 -10.58
CA ASN A 7 8.44 -28.76 -11.15
C ASN A 7 7.30 -28.35 -12.09
N GLN A 8 6.11 -28.12 -11.55
CA GLN A 8 5.11 -27.31 -12.25
C GLN A 8 5.69 -25.89 -12.36
N GLN A 9 6.43 -25.66 -13.44
CA GLN A 9 6.98 -24.36 -13.77
C GLN A 9 5.80 -23.44 -14.09
N VAL A 10 5.39 -22.67 -13.09
CA VAL A 10 4.29 -21.74 -13.18
C VAL A 10 4.70 -20.60 -14.14
N ARG A 11 4.04 -20.51 -15.31
CA ARG A 11 4.38 -19.57 -16.40
C ARG A 11 4.31 -18.10 -15.93
N PRO A 12 5.38 -17.29 -15.94
CA PRO A 12 5.40 -15.96 -15.34
C PRO A 12 4.25 -15.04 -15.78
N GLY A 13 3.54 -14.40 -14.84
CA GLY A 13 2.66 -13.27 -15.16
C GLY A 13 1.41 -13.03 -14.30
N SER A 14 1.01 -13.91 -13.36
CA SER A 14 -0.14 -13.63 -12.48
C SER A 14 0.26 -13.58 -10.99
N ALA A 15 -0.37 -12.70 -10.20
CA ALA A 15 -0.11 -12.53 -8.77
C ALA A 15 -0.24 -13.87 -8.00
N THR A 16 -1.12 -14.75 -8.46
CA THR A 16 -1.31 -16.12 -7.96
C THR A 16 -0.07 -17.02 -8.11
N GLN A 17 0.83 -16.72 -9.02
CA GLN A 17 2.05 -17.52 -9.21
C GLN A 17 3.14 -17.09 -8.23
N PHE A 18 3.16 -15.80 -7.90
CA PHE A 18 4.05 -15.28 -6.86
C PHE A 18 3.64 -15.83 -5.49
N MET A 19 2.34 -16.04 -5.25
CA MET A 19 1.84 -16.72 -4.05
C MET A 19 2.50 -18.09 -3.84
N HIS A 20 2.41 -18.98 -4.82
CA HIS A 20 2.95 -20.35 -4.74
C HIS A 20 4.48 -20.42 -4.81
N ALA A 21 5.15 -19.33 -5.17
CA ALA A 21 6.60 -19.23 -5.12
C ALA A 21 7.13 -18.84 -3.73
N ILE A 22 6.30 -18.24 -2.87
CA ILE A 22 6.69 -17.75 -1.55
C ILE A 22 6.19 -18.66 -0.43
N PHE A 23 4.94 -19.11 -0.52
CA PHE A 23 4.29 -19.90 0.52
C PHE A 23 4.12 -21.35 0.08
N SER A 24 4.42 -22.27 0.97
CA SER A 24 4.26 -23.72 0.76
C SER A 24 2.82 -24.18 0.94
N SER A 25 1.99 -23.39 1.64
CA SER A 25 0.58 -23.68 1.87
C SER A 25 -0.22 -22.40 2.14
N ASP A 26 -1.54 -22.50 2.06
CA ASP A 26 -2.43 -21.38 2.36
C ASP A 26 -2.51 -21.09 3.87
N ASP A 27 -2.32 -22.09 4.73
CA ASP A 27 -2.25 -21.90 6.19
C ASP A 27 -0.99 -21.11 6.60
N GLU A 28 0.14 -21.40 5.94
CA GLU A 28 1.38 -20.63 6.12
C GLU A 28 1.18 -19.17 5.69
N MET A 29 0.52 -18.96 4.55
CA MET A 29 0.19 -17.62 4.05
C MET A 29 -0.76 -16.88 4.99
N LEU A 30 -1.79 -17.56 5.49
CA LEU A 30 -2.74 -16.98 6.45
C LEU A 30 -2.01 -16.56 7.73
N THR A 31 -1.18 -17.44 8.28
CA THR A 31 -0.38 -17.15 9.48
C THR A 31 0.51 -15.93 9.27
N PHE A 32 1.17 -15.83 8.11
CA PHE A 32 1.98 -14.68 7.75
C PHE A 32 1.17 -13.38 7.74
N TYR A 33 0.03 -13.35 7.05
CA TYR A 33 -0.77 -12.12 6.95
C TYR A 33 -1.47 -11.72 8.25
N LEU A 34 -1.89 -12.70 9.07
CA LEU A 34 -2.38 -12.41 10.42
C LEU A 34 -1.26 -11.87 11.32
N THR A 35 -0.03 -12.35 11.16
CA THR A 35 1.12 -11.80 11.87
C THR A 35 1.44 -10.38 11.40
N LEU A 36 1.44 -10.14 10.09
CA LEU A 36 1.65 -8.81 9.51
C LEU A 36 0.58 -7.82 9.96
N ASN A 37 -0.70 -8.22 9.96
CA ASN A 37 -1.79 -7.39 10.45
C ASN A 37 -1.60 -7.02 11.93
N ARG A 38 -1.02 -7.91 12.74
CA ARG A 38 -0.71 -7.60 14.15
C ARG A 38 0.33 -6.51 14.31
N PHE A 39 1.34 -6.46 13.43
CA PHE A 39 2.32 -5.38 13.44
C PHE A 39 1.74 -4.05 12.97
N ILE A 40 0.87 -4.10 11.95
CA ILE A 40 0.30 -2.90 11.34
C ILE A 40 -0.83 -2.32 12.21
N ASN A 41 -1.67 -3.19 12.79
CA ASN A 41 -2.86 -2.83 13.54
C ASN A 41 -2.83 -3.46 14.95
N PRO A 42 -1.83 -3.17 15.81
CA PRO A 42 -1.64 -3.87 17.09
C PRO A 42 -2.83 -3.71 18.04
N SER A 43 -3.50 -2.55 18.02
CA SER A 43 -4.69 -2.29 18.83
C SER A 43 -5.87 -3.19 18.47
N SER A 44 -5.96 -3.65 17.21
CA SER A 44 -7.04 -4.55 16.77
C SER A 44 -6.96 -5.95 17.41
N TYR A 45 -5.82 -6.30 18.01
CA TYR A 45 -5.60 -7.58 18.71
C TYR A 45 -5.88 -7.50 20.22
N LEU A 46 -6.28 -6.32 20.72
CA LEU A 46 -6.77 -6.17 22.10
C LEU A 46 -8.20 -6.71 22.27
N VAL A 47 -8.88 -6.99 21.16
CA VAL A 47 -10.22 -7.56 21.12
C VAL A 47 -10.22 -8.81 20.24
N GLU A 48 -11.11 -9.75 20.56
CA GLU A 48 -11.30 -10.93 19.75
C GLU A 48 -11.96 -10.56 18.41
N ARG A 49 -11.38 -11.06 17.31
CA ARG A 49 -11.86 -10.85 15.94
C ARG A 49 -11.57 -12.09 15.12
N SER A 50 -12.46 -12.42 14.20
CA SER A 50 -12.24 -13.48 13.23
C SER A 50 -11.05 -13.14 12.32
N ASP A 51 -10.43 -14.18 11.76
CA ASP A 51 -9.33 -14.01 10.82
C ASP A 51 -9.78 -13.28 9.55
N GLY A 52 -10.99 -13.55 9.06
CA GLY A 52 -11.59 -12.81 7.95
C GLY A 52 -11.65 -11.30 8.21
N ARG A 53 -12.03 -10.88 9.43
CA ARG A 53 -12.06 -9.46 9.80
C ARG A 53 -10.65 -8.86 9.88
N ARG A 54 -9.68 -9.59 10.40
CA ARG A 54 -8.27 -9.15 10.46
C ARG A 54 -7.67 -8.98 9.07
N LEU A 55 -7.97 -9.89 8.15
CA LEU A 55 -7.57 -9.77 6.76
C LEU A 55 -8.25 -8.59 6.06
N GLU A 56 -9.51 -8.29 6.38
CA GLU A 56 -10.19 -7.10 5.87
C GLU A 56 -9.54 -5.80 6.35
N ASP A 57 -9.23 -5.71 7.65
CA ASP A 57 -8.52 -4.57 8.22
C ASP A 57 -7.15 -4.37 7.55
N LEU A 58 -6.41 -5.45 7.32
CA LEU A 58 -5.13 -5.42 6.58
C LEU A 58 -5.31 -4.97 5.12
N ALA A 59 -6.29 -5.53 4.41
CA ALA A 59 -6.59 -5.17 3.02
C ALA A 59 -6.87 -3.67 2.88
N ASN A 60 -7.56 -3.08 3.86
CA ASN A 60 -7.84 -1.65 3.88
C ASN A 60 -6.57 -0.82 4.05
N VAL A 61 -5.64 -1.22 4.93
CA VAL A 61 -4.35 -0.55 5.07
C VAL A 61 -3.54 -0.63 3.78
N LEU A 62 -3.43 -1.82 3.18
CA LEU A 62 -2.69 -2.02 1.93
C LEU A 62 -3.28 -1.15 0.79
N ARG A 63 -4.61 -1.07 0.69
CA ARG A 63 -5.30 -0.26 -0.32
C ARG A 63 -5.07 1.24 -0.11
N ASN A 64 -5.08 1.70 1.15
CA ASN A 64 -4.80 3.09 1.49
C ASN A 64 -3.33 3.47 1.18
N ASN A 65 -2.39 2.58 1.50
CA ASN A 65 -0.98 2.74 1.15
C ASN A 65 -0.80 2.84 -0.37
N MET A 66 -1.43 1.94 -1.13
CA MET A 66 -1.41 2.01 -2.60
C MET A 66 -1.91 3.34 -3.11
N ALA A 67 -3.06 3.85 -2.63
CA ALA A 67 -3.59 5.14 -3.05
C ALA A 67 -2.62 6.30 -2.75
N ALA A 68 -1.98 6.29 -1.58
CA ALA A 68 -0.98 7.30 -1.21
C ALA A 68 0.26 7.24 -2.13
N PHE A 69 0.80 6.04 -2.38
CA PHE A 69 1.94 5.87 -3.28
C PHE A 69 1.58 6.15 -4.74
N GLU A 70 0.34 5.87 -5.13
CA GLU A 70 -0.23 6.22 -6.42
C GLU A 70 -0.23 7.71 -6.66
N ALA A 71 -0.75 8.47 -5.69
CA ALA A 71 -0.79 9.92 -5.76
C ALA A 71 0.62 10.54 -5.94
N VAL A 72 1.66 9.93 -5.36
CA VAL A 72 3.04 10.43 -5.47
C VAL A 72 3.72 9.98 -6.77
N HIS A 73 3.57 8.72 -7.20
CA HIS A 73 4.28 8.23 -8.40
C HIS A 73 3.60 8.59 -9.73
N ASN A 74 2.27 8.74 -9.76
CA ASN A 74 1.52 9.19 -10.95
C ASN A 74 1.46 10.72 -11.06
N TYR A 75 2.17 11.41 -10.18
CA TYR A 75 2.18 12.84 -10.13
C TYR A 75 2.88 13.42 -11.37
N LYS A 76 2.11 13.93 -12.34
CA LYS A 76 2.62 14.33 -13.67
C LYS A 76 3.31 15.70 -13.71
N ASN A 77 2.87 16.68 -12.91
CA ASN A 77 3.44 18.05 -12.92
C ASN A 77 3.01 18.83 -11.69
N ILE A 78 3.97 19.34 -10.91
CA ILE A 78 3.64 20.22 -9.78
C ILE A 78 3.52 21.54 -10.49
N SER A 79 2.35 22.19 -10.44
CA SER A 79 2.22 23.53 -10.99
C SER A 79 2.99 24.52 -10.10
N VAL A 80 4.30 24.31 -10.01
CA VAL A 80 5.28 25.23 -9.43
C VAL A 80 5.22 26.53 -10.22
N LYS A 81 4.73 26.51 -11.47
CA LYS A 81 4.46 27.70 -12.27
C LYS A 81 3.53 28.68 -11.54
N ASP A 82 2.39 28.21 -11.02
CA ASP A 82 1.44 29.10 -10.34
C ASP A 82 1.98 29.57 -8.99
N VAL A 83 2.71 28.69 -8.28
CA VAL A 83 3.41 29.03 -7.03
C VAL A 83 4.47 30.10 -7.25
N VAL A 84 5.33 29.93 -8.26
CA VAL A 84 6.39 30.88 -8.63
C VAL A 84 5.78 32.20 -9.09
N ARG A 85 4.71 32.17 -9.89
CA ARG A 85 4.02 33.39 -10.34
C ARG A 85 3.41 34.16 -9.16
N GLY A 86 2.66 33.48 -8.30
CA GLY A 86 2.05 34.09 -7.11
C GLY A 86 3.09 34.62 -6.13
N PHE A 87 4.17 33.86 -5.91
CA PHE A 87 5.28 34.30 -5.08
C PHE A 87 6.01 35.50 -5.68
N GLY A 88 6.26 35.53 -6.99
CA GLY A 88 6.84 36.68 -7.68
C GLY A 88 6.01 37.95 -7.50
N MET A 89 4.67 37.85 -7.63
CA MET A 89 3.76 38.96 -7.35
C MET A 89 3.82 39.41 -5.88
N HIS A 90 3.86 38.46 -4.94
CA HIS A 90 4.02 38.74 -3.51
C HIS A 90 5.33 39.50 -3.21
N MET A 91 6.43 39.09 -3.83
CA MET A 91 7.74 39.70 -3.65
C MET A 91 7.83 41.13 -4.21
N MET A 92 7.04 41.45 -5.22
CA MET A 92 6.97 42.79 -5.80
C MET A 92 6.01 43.74 -5.06
N ASN A 93 5.21 43.23 -4.12
CA ASN A 93 4.21 44.03 -3.42
C ASN A 93 4.86 44.99 -2.40
N THR A 94 4.93 46.27 -2.74
CA THR A 94 5.51 47.33 -1.92
C THR A 94 4.83 47.54 -0.57
N GLN A 95 3.59 47.08 -0.39
CA GLN A 95 2.86 47.14 0.88
C GLN A 95 3.34 46.08 1.89
N VAL A 96 4.06 45.04 1.44
CA VAL A 96 4.62 44.00 2.32
C VAL A 96 6.04 44.40 2.72
N SER A 97 6.35 44.34 4.01
CA SER A 97 7.71 44.66 4.51
C SER A 97 8.74 43.64 4.04
N ASN A 98 10.01 44.07 3.94
CA ASN A 98 11.12 43.19 3.55
C ASN A 98 11.26 41.97 4.47
N ALA A 99 11.06 42.14 5.78
CA ALA A 99 11.10 41.04 6.74
C ALA A 99 10.04 39.97 6.45
N LYS A 100 8.80 40.37 6.14
CA LYS A 100 7.74 39.43 5.76
C LYS A 100 8.01 38.74 4.43
N ARG A 101 8.55 39.48 3.44
CA ARG A 101 8.94 38.89 2.14
C ARG A 101 10.05 37.86 2.30
N LEU A 102 11.04 38.11 3.16
CA LEU A 102 12.11 37.16 3.47
C LEU A 102 11.54 35.89 4.12
N GLN A 103 10.66 36.03 5.12
CA GLN A 103 9.98 34.89 5.73
C GLN A 103 9.17 34.08 4.72
N SER A 104 8.45 34.75 3.81
CA SER A 104 7.74 34.08 2.72
C SER A 104 8.68 33.31 1.80
N ALA A 105 9.88 33.87 1.52
CA ALA A 105 10.90 33.20 0.73
C ALA A 105 11.40 31.91 1.40
N ASP A 106 11.64 31.92 2.71
CA ASP A 106 12.05 30.74 3.48
C ASP A 106 10.98 29.64 3.45
N ILE A 107 9.70 30.01 3.56
CA ILE A 107 8.56 29.09 3.47
C ILE A 107 8.48 28.47 2.08
N VAL A 108 8.58 29.29 1.03
CA VAL A 108 8.54 28.80 -0.36
C VAL A 108 9.75 27.92 -0.67
N GLY A 109 10.94 28.27 -0.16
CA GLY A 109 12.15 27.45 -0.26
C GLY A 109 11.93 26.07 0.36
N SER A 110 11.43 26.02 1.60
CA SER A 110 11.11 24.77 2.30
C SER A 110 10.08 23.91 1.55
N PHE A 111 9.08 24.55 0.94
CA PHE A 111 8.08 23.87 0.11
C PHE A 111 8.71 23.24 -1.15
N ILE A 112 9.58 23.98 -1.85
CA ILE A 112 10.32 23.47 -3.01
C ILE A 112 11.23 22.30 -2.61
N ASP A 113 11.94 22.41 -1.49
CA ASP A 113 12.78 21.32 -0.97
C ASP A 113 11.96 20.06 -0.68
N CYS A 114 10.78 20.20 -0.07
CA CYS A 114 9.86 19.07 0.14
C CYS A 114 9.51 18.40 -1.18
N ILE A 115 9.10 19.18 -2.19
CA ILE A 115 8.77 18.69 -3.53
C ILE A 115 9.95 17.93 -4.16
N VAL A 116 11.13 18.53 -4.16
CA VAL A 116 12.33 17.94 -4.77
C VAL A 116 12.70 16.64 -4.07
N ASN A 117 12.67 16.62 -2.74
CA ASN A 117 12.99 15.43 -1.96
C ASN A 117 11.95 14.32 -2.17
N THR A 118 10.65 14.64 -2.25
CA THR A 118 9.62 13.65 -2.55
C THR A 118 9.80 13.08 -3.97
N THR A 119 10.01 13.93 -4.98
CA THR A 119 10.15 13.50 -6.38
C THR A 119 11.43 12.70 -6.65
N LYS A 120 12.54 13.00 -5.95
CA LYS A 120 13.76 12.17 -6.00
C LYS A 120 13.50 10.72 -5.57
N ASN A 121 12.52 10.49 -4.70
CA ASN A 121 12.18 9.17 -4.18
C ASN A 121 11.03 8.49 -4.96
N THR A 122 10.68 8.97 -6.16
CA THR A 122 9.57 8.44 -6.98
C THR A 122 9.69 6.94 -7.24
N TRP A 123 10.91 6.44 -7.48
CA TRP A 123 11.13 5.01 -7.70
C TRP A 123 10.75 4.17 -6.48
N GLN A 124 11.09 4.63 -5.27
CA GLN A 124 10.75 3.96 -4.03
C GLN A 124 9.23 3.89 -3.85
N PHE A 125 8.50 4.97 -4.13
CA PHE A 125 7.03 4.97 -4.09
C PHE A 125 6.42 3.99 -5.08
N LYS A 126 6.99 3.88 -6.30
CA LYS A 126 6.57 2.88 -7.28
C LYS A 126 6.82 1.45 -6.78
N GLN A 127 7.96 1.18 -6.16
CA GLN A 127 8.23 -0.13 -5.57
C GLN A 127 7.27 -0.44 -4.43
N MET A 128 7.02 0.52 -3.53
CA MET A 128 6.09 0.34 -2.42
C MET A 128 4.66 0.09 -2.89
N TYR A 129 4.22 0.77 -3.96
CA TYR A 129 2.96 0.49 -4.61
C TYR A 129 2.87 -0.98 -5.07
N LEU A 130 3.89 -1.47 -5.80
CA LEU A 130 3.91 -2.84 -6.31
C LEU A 130 3.91 -3.89 -5.18
N VAL A 131 4.70 -3.66 -4.13
CA VAL A 131 4.76 -4.55 -2.96
C VAL A 131 3.38 -4.63 -2.28
N ASN A 132 2.74 -3.48 -2.03
CA ASN A 132 1.41 -3.46 -1.41
C ASN A 132 0.35 -4.10 -2.32
N TYR A 133 0.44 -3.92 -3.63
CA TYR A 133 -0.45 -4.57 -4.60
C TYR A 133 -0.35 -6.10 -4.51
N ILE A 134 0.86 -6.66 -4.51
CA ILE A 134 1.06 -8.10 -4.39
C ILE A 134 0.47 -8.63 -3.08
N HIS A 135 0.76 -7.97 -1.95
CA HIS A 135 0.19 -8.37 -0.66
C HIS A 135 -1.34 -8.27 -0.65
N LEU A 136 -1.92 -7.25 -1.28
CA LEU A 136 -3.37 -7.08 -1.35
C LEU A 136 -4.03 -8.20 -2.15
N GLU A 137 -3.43 -8.61 -3.27
CA GLU A 137 -3.95 -9.73 -4.08
C GLU A 137 -3.92 -11.05 -3.29
N ASN A 138 -2.86 -11.27 -2.49
CA ASN A 138 -2.74 -12.46 -1.65
C ASN A 138 -3.77 -12.47 -0.51
N VAL A 139 -3.98 -11.32 0.14
CA VAL A 139 -5.03 -11.17 1.16
C VAL A 139 -6.42 -11.41 0.57
N LYS A 140 -6.72 -10.86 -0.62
CA LYS A 140 -7.99 -11.11 -1.31
C LYS A 140 -8.20 -12.58 -1.65
N TYR A 141 -7.14 -13.29 -2.02
CA TYR A 141 -7.21 -14.73 -2.27
C TYR A 141 -7.61 -15.49 -1.00
N LEU A 142 -6.94 -15.23 0.13
CA LEU A 142 -7.27 -15.85 1.41
C LEU A 142 -8.71 -15.51 1.86
N GLN A 143 -9.14 -14.26 1.70
CA GLN A 143 -10.51 -13.86 2.01
C GLN A 143 -11.54 -14.66 1.21
N LYS A 144 -11.28 -14.89 -0.09
CA LYS A 144 -12.17 -15.73 -0.91
C LYS A 144 -12.20 -17.17 -0.41
N ARG A 145 -11.05 -17.75 -0.07
CA ARG A 145 -10.97 -19.12 0.46
C ARG A 145 -11.72 -19.30 1.78
N LEU A 146 -11.53 -18.38 2.73
CA LEU A 146 -12.24 -18.43 4.02
C LEU A 146 -13.76 -18.37 3.84
N ASN A 147 -14.25 -17.58 2.88
CA ASN A 147 -15.68 -17.53 2.58
C ASN A 147 -16.17 -18.84 1.98
N THR A 148 -15.45 -19.42 1.01
CA THR A 148 -15.82 -20.72 0.41
C THR A 148 -15.83 -21.86 1.44
N GLU A 149 -14.83 -21.94 2.32
CA GLU A 149 -14.77 -22.94 3.38
C GLU A 149 -15.95 -22.80 4.36
N SER A 150 -16.35 -21.56 4.68
CA SER A 150 -17.52 -21.32 5.53
C SER A 150 -18.84 -21.74 4.87
N ASP A 151 -18.96 -21.58 3.55
CA ASP A 151 -20.16 -21.96 2.79
C ASP A 151 -20.27 -23.50 2.66
N GLU A 152 -19.15 -24.19 2.47
CA GLU A 152 -19.08 -25.66 2.44
C GLU A 152 -19.41 -26.28 3.81
N GLU A 153 -18.88 -25.71 4.90
CA GLU A 153 -19.17 -26.16 6.27
C GLU A 153 -20.65 -25.96 6.64
N ASN A 154 -21.24 -24.82 6.27
CA ASN A 154 -22.65 -24.54 6.51
C ASN A 154 -23.58 -25.45 5.69
N SER A 155 -23.23 -25.73 4.43
CA SER A 155 -24.00 -26.65 3.58
C SER A 155 -23.95 -28.09 4.09
N SER A 156 -22.82 -28.51 4.64
CA SER A 156 -22.65 -29.85 5.23
C SER A 156 -23.44 -30.03 6.52
N LYS A 157 -23.57 -28.97 7.35
CA LYS A 157 -24.40 -28.98 8.56
C LYS A 157 -25.89 -28.95 8.28
N ALA A 158 -26.33 -28.41 7.14
CA ALA A 158 -27.74 -28.37 6.74
C ALA A 158 -28.27 -29.72 6.20
N LEU A 159 -27.39 -30.68 5.93
CA LEU A 159 -27.71 -32.00 5.40
C LEU A 159 -27.77 -33.11 6.48
N ILE A 160 -27.62 -32.76 7.76
CA ILE A 160 -27.74 -33.65 8.93
C ILE A 160 -28.94 -33.21 9.75
#